data_AF-A0A9N8JZ57-F1
#
_entry.id   AF-A0A9N8JZ57-F1
#
_cell.length_a   1.000
_cell.length_b   1.000
_cell.length_c   1.000
_cell.angle_alpha   90.00
_cell.angle_beta   90.00
_cell.angle_gamma   90.00
#
_symmetry.space_group_name_H-M   'P 1'
#
loop_
_entity.id
_entity.type
_entity.pdbx_description
1 polymer ?
#
loop_
_entity_poly.entity_id
_entity_poly.type
_entity_poly.pdbx_seq_one_letter_code
_entity_poly.pdbx_strand_id
1 'polypeptide(L)'
;MFAASVTAEGLTQSRYPSHVPQIIASFPLYWILQVSDHYLYFGDRTYTRSFLPRIDGVLEFFETHIDELGLVGNLPSDVWQYVDWVTTWGATDEHPDKGVPTSGRKSNRHTFFSLIYAWVLQKAASLVQAVGRPGHAQEYEQRANAVIQAVRKHCQDGQFVTDSTADIADELAYSQHCQVFGVLTGTIEPLKQATVLRRAFAQDSGFSKCSYVMQFYALRAFAMAGDGVYEEMWSQVWNPWRRMLRNNLTTWEEDDVRQRSDCHAWGSVPIYEFCTEVAGVQPIGAGCSKLLFAPRLTLSKSIKANVALGNDNLAIVSWHTNEDGSIQVDLRLDRAIEVQSQIANEDVIEHGVLNHLVLQYRPTR
;
A
#
# COMPACT_ATOMS: atom_id res chain seq x y z
N MET A 1 -7.81 21.42 -5.38
CA MET A 1 -6.68 22.35 -5.12
C MET A 1 -5.34 21.68 -5.40
N PHE A 2 -5.04 20.51 -4.83
CA PHE A 2 -3.75 19.83 -5.08
C PHE A 2 -3.46 19.51 -6.55
N ALA A 3 -4.46 19.05 -7.33
CA ALA A 3 -4.31 18.77 -8.76
C ALA A 3 -3.96 19.99 -9.64
N ALA A 4 -3.98 21.22 -9.09
CA ALA A 4 -3.46 22.41 -9.76
C ALA A 4 -1.93 22.51 -9.69
N SER A 5 -1.26 21.63 -8.94
CA SER A 5 0.19 21.56 -8.82
C SER A 5 0.88 20.83 -9.98
N VAL A 6 0.09 20.20 -10.87
CA VAL A 6 0.60 19.45 -12.02
C VAL A 6 1.45 20.36 -12.90
N THR A 7 2.70 19.95 -13.12
CA THR A 7 3.68 20.67 -13.94
C THR A 7 3.46 20.41 -15.43
N ALA A 8 4.21 21.11 -16.28
CA ALA A 8 4.19 20.88 -17.73
C ALA A 8 4.62 19.46 -18.12
N GLU A 9 5.39 18.78 -17.27
CA GLU A 9 5.84 17.39 -17.46
C GLU A 9 4.79 16.37 -16.98
N GLY A 10 3.66 16.82 -16.44
CA GLY A 10 2.57 15.94 -15.99
C GLY A 10 2.64 15.52 -14.52
N LEU A 11 3.71 15.87 -13.78
CA LEU A 11 3.87 15.49 -12.38
C LEU A 11 3.26 16.51 -11.41
N THR A 12 2.63 16.05 -10.32
CA THR A 12 2.25 16.92 -9.20
C THR A 12 3.47 17.30 -8.37
N GLN A 13 3.48 18.51 -7.80
CA GLN A 13 4.45 18.86 -6.74
C GLN A 13 4.25 18.00 -5.49
N SER A 14 5.29 17.82 -4.68
CA SER A 14 5.24 17.06 -3.43
C SER A 14 4.45 17.74 -2.31
N ARG A 15 4.23 19.06 -2.42
CA ARG A 15 3.44 19.90 -1.51
C ARG A 15 2.80 21.04 -2.29
N TYR A 16 1.53 21.32 -2.03
CA TYR A 16 0.82 22.40 -2.72
C TYR A 16 -0.38 22.90 -1.91
N PRO A 17 -0.65 24.22 -1.88
CA PRO A 17 0.11 25.30 -2.50
C PRO A 17 1.48 25.53 -1.83
N SER A 18 2.49 25.91 -2.60
CA SER A 18 3.86 26.15 -2.09
C SER A 18 4.57 27.26 -2.86
N HIS A 19 5.48 27.97 -2.19
CA HIS A 19 6.37 28.96 -2.81
C HIS A 19 7.61 28.33 -3.45
N VAL A 20 7.99 27.12 -3.02
CA VAL A 20 9.18 26.43 -3.51
C VAL A 20 8.72 25.16 -4.22
N PRO A 21 8.79 25.11 -5.56
CA PRO A 21 8.52 23.90 -6.32
C PRO A 21 9.43 22.76 -5.85
N GLN A 22 8.83 21.60 -5.63
CA GLN A 22 9.56 20.36 -5.36
C GLN A 22 8.76 19.22 -5.93
N ILE A 23 9.43 18.31 -6.62
CA ILE A 23 8.82 17.11 -7.23
C ILE A 23 9.50 15.90 -6.61
N ILE A 24 8.69 14.93 -6.19
CA ILE A 24 9.15 13.62 -5.72
C ILE A 24 8.50 12.59 -6.63
N ALA A 25 9.30 11.70 -7.24
CA ALA A 25 8.85 10.79 -8.29
C ALA A 25 7.59 9.99 -7.89
N SER A 26 7.56 9.41 -6.68
CA SER A 26 6.47 8.55 -6.23
C SER A 26 5.18 9.29 -5.81
N PHE A 27 5.23 10.59 -5.52
CA PHE A 27 4.10 11.33 -4.96
C PHE A 27 2.93 11.50 -5.94
N PRO A 28 3.15 11.81 -7.24
CA PRO A 28 2.10 11.79 -8.26
C PRO A 28 1.41 10.43 -8.38
N LEU A 29 2.15 9.32 -8.20
CA LEU A 29 1.59 7.97 -8.21
C LEU A 29 0.71 7.73 -6.97
N TYR A 30 1.18 8.12 -5.78
CA TYR A 30 0.35 8.06 -4.57
C TYR A 30 -0.91 8.93 -4.67
N TRP A 31 -0.83 10.07 -5.36
CA TRP A 31 -2.01 10.90 -5.61
C TRP A 31 -3.06 10.17 -6.46
N ILE A 32 -2.64 9.39 -7.47
CA ILE A 32 -3.59 8.54 -8.25
C ILE A 32 -4.23 7.48 -7.35
N LEU A 33 -3.47 6.87 -6.43
CA LEU A 33 -4.01 5.92 -5.45
C LEU A 33 -5.05 6.60 -4.54
N GLN A 34 -4.79 7.81 -4.06
CA GLN A 34 -5.75 8.59 -3.27
C GLN A 34 -7.03 8.92 -4.04
N VAL A 35 -6.94 9.21 -5.34
CA VAL A 35 -8.13 9.41 -6.19
C VAL A 35 -8.92 8.10 -6.35
N SER A 36 -8.22 6.97 -6.42
CA SER A 36 -8.84 5.64 -6.46
C SER A 36 -9.55 5.32 -5.15
N ASP A 37 -8.91 5.59 -4.00
CA ASP A 37 -9.52 5.43 -2.67
C ASP A 37 -10.74 6.35 -2.50
N HIS A 38 -10.66 7.60 -2.94
CA HIS A 38 -11.81 8.50 -2.91
C HIS A 38 -13.00 7.92 -3.66
N TYR A 39 -12.78 7.36 -4.85
CA TYR A 39 -13.85 6.70 -5.60
C TYR A 39 -14.40 5.45 -4.90
N LEU A 40 -13.53 4.62 -4.33
CA LEU A 40 -13.93 3.44 -3.57
C LEU A 40 -14.82 3.81 -2.37
N TYR A 41 -14.43 4.80 -1.58
CA TYR A 41 -15.15 5.17 -0.37
C TYR A 41 -16.40 6.02 -0.64
N PHE A 42 -16.37 6.94 -1.61
CA PHE A 42 -17.45 7.92 -1.80
C PHE A 42 -18.29 7.70 -3.05
N GLY A 43 -17.82 6.90 -4.02
CA GLY A 43 -18.53 6.63 -5.27
C GLY A 43 -18.70 7.87 -6.16
N ASP A 44 -18.02 8.98 -5.85
CA ASP A 44 -18.17 10.24 -6.57
C ASP A 44 -17.48 10.19 -7.93
N ARG A 45 -18.23 9.65 -8.90
CA ARG A 45 -17.79 9.51 -10.27
C ARG A 45 -17.47 10.86 -10.92
N THR A 46 -18.22 11.92 -10.63
CA THR A 46 -18.03 13.23 -11.26
C THR A 46 -16.73 13.86 -10.80
N TYR A 47 -16.50 13.88 -9.48
CA TYR A 47 -15.27 14.40 -8.90
C TYR A 47 -14.05 13.59 -9.38
N THR A 48 -14.09 12.27 -9.26
CA THR A 48 -12.99 11.39 -9.71
C THR A 48 -12.68 11.56 -11.19
N ARG A 49 -13.70 11.62 -12.05
CA ARG A 49 -13.50 11.80 -13.51
C ARG A 49 -12.81 13.11 -13.86
N SER A 50 -12.97 14.16 -13.05
CA SER A 50 -12.35 15.46 -13.31
C SER A 50 -10.82 15.44 -13.27
N PHE A 51 -10.22 14.42 -12.64
CA PHE A 51 -8.77 14.27 -12.53
C PHE A 51 -8.15 13.45 -13.65
N LEU A 52 -8.92 12.71 -14.43
CA LEU A 52 -8.37 11.74 -15.38
C LEU A 52 -7.38 12.35 -16.40
N PRO A 53 -7.60 13.55 -16.98
CA PRO A 53 -6.59 14.14 -17.88
C PRO A 53 -5.22 14.37 -17.23
N ARG A 54 -5.20 14.61 -15.91
CA ARG A 54 -3.97 14.81 -15.14
C ARG A 54 -3.35 13.47 -14.74
N ILE A 55 -4.17 12.47 -14.45
CA ILE A 55 -3.72 11.09 -14.24
C ILE A 55 -3.02 10.58 -15.51
N ASP A 56 -3.61 10.80 -16.69
CA ASP A 56 -3.02 10.43 -17.97
C ASP A 56 -1.62 11.06 -18.13
N GLY A 57 -1.46 12.33 -17.78
CA GLY A 57 -0.16 13.01 -17.84
C GLY A 57 0.90 12.41 -16.90
N VAL A 58 0.51 12.04 -15.67
CA VAL A 58 1.42 11.32 -14.75
C VAL A 58 1.82 9.96 -15.33
N LEU A 59 0.86 9.18 -15.82
CA LEU A 59 1.14 7.84 -16.36
C LEU A 59 2.01 7.91 -17.61
N GLU A 60 1.81 8.93 -18.45
CA GLU A 60 2.63 9.17 -19.65
C GLU A 60 4.06 9.58 -19.31
N PHE A 61 4.25 10.42 -18.29
CA PHE A 61 5.60 10.75 -17.81
C PHE A 61 6.40 9.47 -17.48
N PHE A 62 5.80 8.51 -16.79
CA PHE A 62 6.51 7.27 -16.48
C PHE A 62 6.72 6.38 -17.70
N GLU A 63 5.81 6.40 -18.68
CA GLU A 63 5.97 5.68 -19.96
C GLU A 63 7.20 6.15 -20.73
N THR A 64 7.39 7.47 -20.83
CA THR A 64 8.54 8.05 -21.55
C THR A 64 9.87 7.76 -20.86
N HIS A 65 9.81 7.32 -19.60
CA HIS A 65 10.97 6.91 -18.79
C HIS A 65 11.06 5.38 -18.64
N ILE A 66 10.28 4.61 -19.40
CA ILE A 66 10.56 3.19 -19.61
C ILE A 66 11.75 3.07 -20.56
N ASP A 67 12.80 2.41 -20.08
CA ASP A 67 14.06 2.24 -20.80
C ASP A 67 14.07 1.00 -21.72
N GLU A 68 15.23 0.71 -22.31
CA GLU A 68 15.44 -0.44 -23.18
C GLU A 68 15.26 -1.81 -22.49
N LEU A 69 15.29 -1.86 -21.15
CA LEU A 69 15.04 -3.07 -20.36
C LEU A 69 13.56 -3.21 -19.98
N GLY A 70 12.73 -2.21 -20.28
CA GLY A 70 11.32 -2.17 -19.88
C GLY A 70 11.11 -1.70 -18.43
N LEU A 71 12.11 -1.03 -17.84
CA LEU A 71 12.10 -0.55 -16.46
C LEU A 71 11.97 0.97 -16.42
N VAL A 72 11.34 1.51 -15.37
CA VAL A 72 11.42 2.94 -15.08
C VAL A 72 12.86 3.29 -14.72
N GLY A 73 13.47 4.18 -15.50
CA GLY A 73 14.84 4.64 -15.30
C GLY A 73 15.08 6.00 -15.95
N ASN A 74 16.29 6.51 -15.80
CA ASN A 74 16.72 7.79 -16.37
C ASN A 74 15.81 8.97 -15.98
N LEU A 75 15.25 8.94 -14.76
CA LEU A 75 14.42 10.05 -14.27
C LEU A 75 15.24 11.35 -14.21
N PRO A 76 14.62 12.52 -14.50
CA PRO A 76 15.31 13.79 -14.52
C PRO A 76 15.95 14.11 -13.16
N SER A 77 17.11 14.78 -13.17
CA SER A 77 17.87 15.08 -11.95
C SER A 77 17.17 16.05 -10.99
N ASP A 78 16.21 16.83 -11.48
CA ASP A 78 15.37 17.74 -10.69
C ASP A 78 14.13 17.06 -10.10
N VAL A 79 13.88 15.79 -10.45
CA VAL A 79 12.86 14.95 -9.82
C VAL A 79 13.52 14.14 -8.71
N TRP A 80 13.20 14.45 -7.45
CA TRP A 80 13.77 13.73 -6.33
C TRP A 80 13.26 12.28 -6.30
N GLN A 81 14.18 11.35 -6.47
CA GLN A 81 13.95 9.91 -6.50
C GLN A 81 13.78 9.30 -5.09
N TYR A 82 13.11 10.02 -4.21
CA TYR A 82 12.81 9.58 -2.85
C TYR A 82 11.90 8.35 -2.85
N VAL A 83 12.33 7.31 -2.14
CA VAL A 83 11.56 6.11 -1.84
C VAL A 83 11.09 6.15 -0.39
N ASP A 84 12.01 6.23 0.57
CA ASP A 84 11.67 6.19 1.99
C ASP A 84 12.82 6.66 2.91
N TRP A 85 12.52 6.93 4.18
CA TRP A 85 13.51 7.19 5.21
C TRP A 85 14.16 5.89 5.71
N VAL A 86 15.36 5.62 5.19
CA VAL A 86 16.16 4.43 5.56
C VAL A 86 17.57 4.84 5.94
N THR A 87 18.10 4.29 7.04
CA THR A 87 19.45 4.61 7.57
C THR A 87 20.56 4.46 6.52
N THR A 88 20.49 3.43 5.68
CA THR A 88 21.48 3.14 4.62
C THR A 88 21.30 4.00 3.38
N TRP A 89 20.20 4.74 3.23
CA TRP A 89 19.89 5.58 2.07
C TRP A 89 20.18 7.06 2.35
N GLY A 90 21.36 7.33 2.91
CA GLY A 90 21.85 8.68 3.22
C GLY A 90 22.22 9.50 1.98
N ALA A 91 22.52 10.78 2.20
CA ALA A 91 23.17 11.63 1.18
C ALA A 91 24.65 11.26 1.09
N THR A 92 25.23 11.39 -0.09
CA THR A 92 26.69 11.32 -0.32
C THR A 92 27.15 12.61 -1.01
N ASP A 93 28.46 12.78 -1.16
CA ASP A 93 29.03 13.95 -1.86
C ASP A 93 28.61 13.97 -3.33
N GLU A 94 28.49 12.80 -3.96
CA GLU A 94 28.06 12.64 -5.37
C GLU A 94 26.53 12.69 -5.52
N HIS A 95 25.79 12.35 -4.47
CA HIS A 95 24.34 12.24 -4.50
C HIS A 95 23.71 12.86 -3.24
N PRO A 96 23.40 14.17 -3.28
CA PRO A 96 22.98 14.93 -2.10
C PRO A 96 21.58 14.56 -1.58
N ASP A 97 20.78 13.89 -2.40
CA ASP A 97 19.43 13.46 -2.05
C ASP A 97 19.45 12.29 -1.06
N LYS A 98 18.54 12.34 -0.09
CA LYS A 98 18.35 11.27 0.92
C LYS A 98 17.14 10.41 0.56
N GLY A 99 17.07 9.22 1.16
CA GLY A 99 15.97 8.29 0.97
C GLY A 99 15.90 7.65 -0.41
N VAL A 100 17.03 7.62 -1.13
CA VAL A 100 17.18 7.02 -2.45
C VAL A 100 18.05 5.75 -2.33
N PRO A 101 17.56 4.57 -2.73
CA PRO A 101 18.34 3.31 -2.67
C PRO A 101 19.69 3.43 -3.37
N THR A 102 20.74 2.91 -2.72
CA THR A 102 22.14 3.11 -3.18
C THR A 102 22.42 2.43 -4.51
N SER A 103 21.91 1.23 -4.74
CA SER A 103 22.12 0.47 -5.99
C SER A 103 21.58 1.21 -7.21
N GLY A 104 20.38 1.80 -7.11
CA GLY A 104 19.78 2.53 -8.22
C GLY A 104 20.46 3.85 -8.57
N ARG A 105 21.25 4.44 -7.65
CA ARG A 105 22.07 5.63 -7.96
C ARG A 105 23.16 5.34 -9.00
N LYS A 106 23.67 4.11 -9.05
CA LYS A 106 24.71 3.67 -10.01
C LYS A 106 24.15 3.54 -11.43
N SER A 107 22.92 3.08 -11.57
CA SER A 107 22.28 2.73 -12.85
C SER A 107 21.20 3.71 -13.31
N ASN A 108 20.81 4.66 -12.45
CA ASN A 108 19.60 5.47 -12.56
C ASN A 108 18.34 4.63 -12.82
N ARG A 109 18.26 3.46 -12.16
CA ARG A 109 17.15 2.52 -12.22
C ARG A 109 16.83 2.05 -10.80
N HIS A 110 15.68 2.46 -10.29
CA HIS A 110 15.18 1.96 -9.01
C HIS A 110 14.00 1.03 -9.27
N THR A 111 14.15 -0.24 -8.94
CA THR A 111 13.10 -1.26 -9.12
C THR A 111 11.79 -0.85 -8.45
N PHE A 112 11.90 -0.14 -7.31
CA PHE A 112 10.77 0.46 -6.62
C PHE A 112 9.86 1.28 -7.54
N PHE A 113 10.40 2.18 -8.38
CA PHE A 113 9.59 3.03 -9.25
C PHE A 113 8.86 2.23 -10.33
N SER A 114 9.49 1.19 -10.87
CA SER A 114 8.86 0.26 -11.80
C SER A 114 7.67 -0.46 -11.13
N LEU A 115 7.85 -0.93 -9.90
CA LEU A 115 6.81 -1.64 -9.17
C LEU A 115 5.64 -0.75 -8.73
N ILE A 116 5.90 0.42 -8.14
CA ILE A 116 4.82 1.35 -7.76
C ILE A 116 4.07 1.84 -9.02
N TYR A 117 4.76 2.06 -10.13
CA TYR A 117 4.12 2.41 -11.40
C TYR A 117 3.19 1.31 -11.90
N ALA A 118 3.65 0.06 -11.94
CA ALA A 118 2.81 -1.08 -12.30
C ALA A 118 1.59 -1.24 -11.38
N TRP A 119 1.79 -1.04 -10.06
CA TRP A 119 0.69 -1.05 -9.09
C TRP A 119 -0.34 0.04 -9.37
N VAL A 120 0.11 1.27 -9.64
CA VAL A 120 -0.78 2.38 -9.97
C VAL A 120 -1.51 2.15 -11.29
N LEU A 121 -0.86 1.59 -12.31
CA LEU A 121 -1.52 1.21 -13.56
C LEU A 121 -2.65 0.19 -13.31
N GLN A 122 -2.42 -0.83 -12.48
CA GLN A 122 -3.46 -1.81 -12.11
C GLN A 122 -4.65 -1.15 -11.39
N LYS A 123 -4.39 -0.20 -10.49
CA LYS A 123 -5.45 0.55 -9.79
C LYS A 123 -6.18 1.52 -10.73
N ALA A 124 -5.43 2.20 -11.59
CA ALA A 124 -5.98 3.11 -12.60
C ALA A 124 -6.86 2.35 -13.61
N ALA A 125 -6.49 1.13 -14.02
CA ALA A 125 -7.30 0.30 -14.90
C ALA A 125 -8.71 0.03 -14.33
N SER A 126 -8.75 -0.45 -13.08
CA SER A 126 -10.00 -0.64 -12.34
C SER A 126 -10.80 0.68 -12.23
N LEU A 127 -10.12 1.78 -11.92
CA LEU A 127 -10.73 3.10 -11.78
C LEU A 127 -11.37 3.57 -13.09
N VAL A 128 -10.62 3.58 -14.20
CA VAL A 128 -11.11 4.06 -15.50
C VAL A 128 -12.25 3.21 -16.03
N GLN A 129 -12.23 1.89 -15.78
CA GLN A 129 -13.37 1.04 -16.10
C GLN A 129 -14.61 1.47 -15.30
N ALA A 130 -14.49 1.60 -13.98
CA ALA A 130 -15.61 1.95 -13.11
C ALA A 130 -16.18 3.34 -13.40
N VAL A 131 -15.34 4.31 -13.76
CA VAL A 131 -15.81 5.66 -14.07
C VAL A 131 -16.22 5.84 -15.53
N GLY A 132 -16.15 4.81 -16.40
CA GLY A 132 -16.61 4.86 -17.79
C GLY A 132 -15.60 5.46 -18.78
N ARG A 133 -14.36 5.00 -18.72
CA ARG A 133 -13.31 5.06 -19.76
C ARG A 133 -12.71 3.64 -19.98
N PRO A 134 -13.52 2.61 -20.26
CA PRO A 134 -13.05 1.22 -20.27
C PRO A 134 -11.94 0.93 -21.30
N GLY A 135 -11.89 1.69 -22.41
CA GLY A 135 -10.83 1.50 -23.42
C GLY A 135 -9.40 1.75 -22.92
N HIS A 136 -9.21 2.53 -21.85
CA HIS A 136 -7.88 2.77 -21.26
C HIS A 136 -7.50 1.67 -20.25
N ALA A 137 -8.48 0.92 -19.72
CA ALA A 137 -8.21 -0.11 -18.71
C ALA A 137 -7.28 -1.20 -19.27
N GLN A 138 -7.58 -1.69 -20.48
CA GLN A 138 -6.78 -2.72 -21.14
C GLN A 138 -5.35 -2.24 -21.44
N GLU A 139 -5.17 -0.99 -21.87
CA GLU A 139 -3.84 -0.42 -22.11
C GLU A 139 -3.02 -0.37 -20.82
N TYR A 140 -3.61 0.12 -19.72
CA TYR A 140 -2.92 0.20 -18.43
C TYR A 140 -2.57 -1.17 -17.87
N GLU A 141 -3.46 -2.17 -18.02
CA GLU A 141 -3.16 -3.56 -17.67
C GLU A 141 -2.00 -4.13 -18.48
N GLN A 142 -1.94 -3.85 -19.78
CA GLN A 142 -0.85 -4.29 -20.65
C GLN A 142 0.49 -3.66 -20.25
N ARG A 143 0.50 -2.35 -19.99
CA ARG A 143 1.69 -1.62 -19.53
C ARG A 143 2.17 -2.15 -18.17
N ALA A 144 1.24 -2.35 -17.22
CA ALA A 144 1.57 -2.92 -15.91
C ALA A 144 2.22 -4.30 -16.05
N ASN A 145 1.62 -5.17 -16.88
CA ASN A 145 2.14 -6.50 -17.14
C ASN A 145 3.53 -6.45 -17.79
N ALA A 146 3.77 -5.55 -18.76
CA ALA A 146 5.07 -5.40 -19.40
C ALA A 146 6.17 -5.03 -18.38
N VAL A 147 5.89 -4.04 -17.51
CA VAL A 147 6.82 -3.62 -16.45
C VAL A 147 7.06 -4.73 -15.44
N ILE A 148 6.02 -5.45 -15.02
CA ILE A 148 6.16 -6.61 -14.11
C ILE A 148 7.07 -7.70 -14.71
N GLN A 149 6.92 -8.00 -16.01
CA GLN A 149 7.78 -8.97 -16.67
C GLN A 149 9.23 -8.48 -16.78
N ALA A 150 9.44 -7.19 -17.04
CA ALA A 150 10.77 -6.59 -17.01
C ALA A 150 11.43 -6.71 -15.63
N VAL A 151 10.70 -6.40 -14.55
CA VAL A 151 11.20 -6.56 -13.17
C VAL A 151 11.54 -8.01 -12.86
N ARG A 152 10.68 -8.98 -13.22
CA ARG A 152 10.98 -10.41 -13.02
C ARG A 152 12.25 -10.85 -13.74
N LYS A 153 12.48 -10.32 -14.94
CA LYS A 153 13.61 -10.69 -15.79
C LYS A 153 14.93 -10.05 -15.35
N HIS A 154 14.88 -8.78 -14.93
CA HIS A 154 16.08 -7.96 -14.76
C HIS A 154 16.38 -7.59 -13.31
N CYS A 155 15.41 -7.69 -12.39
CA CYS A 155 15.53 -7.22 -11.00
C CYS A 155 15.23 -8.33 -9.99
N GLN A 156 15.46 -9.60 -10.36
CA GLN A 156 15.37 -10.75 -9.45
C GLN A 156 16.63 -11.59 -9.52
N ASP A 157 17.08 -12.09 -8.36
CA ASP A 157 18.24 -12.99 -8.22
C ASP A 157 17.83 -14.47 -8.13
N GLY A 158 16.55 -14.77 -8.38
CA GLY A 158 15.93 -16.09 -8.22
C GLY A 158 15.27 -16.32 -6.85
N GLN A 159 15.52 -15.46 -5.85
CA GLN A 159 14.89 -15.53 -4.53
C GLN A 159 14.16 -14.25 -4.15
N PHE A 160 14.77 -13.09 -4.40
CA PHE A 160 14.31 -11.78 -3.98
C PHE A 160 14.29 -10.79 -5.14
N VAL A 161 13.56 -9.70 -4.94
CA VAL A 161 13.58 -8.55 -5.83
C VAL A 161 14.69 -7.59 -5.40
N THR A 162 15.61 -7.26 -6.29
CA THR A 162 16.72 -6.33 -6.02
C THR A 162 16.27 -4.88 -6.22
N ASP A 163 16.89 -3.93 -5.51
CA ASP A 163 16.58 -2.49 -5.55
C ASP A 163 16.94 -1.82 -6.87
N SER A 164 17.77 -2.48 -7.69
CA SER A 164 18.07 -2.15 -9.08
C SER A 164 18.17 -3.44 -9.90
N THR A 165 18.84 -3.44 -11.06
CA THR A 165 19.08 -4.66 -11.83
C THR A 165 19.96 -5.65 -11.06
N ALA A 166 19.69 -6.94 -11.24
CA ALA A 166 20.30 -8.01 -10.44
C ALA A 166 21.80 -8.19 -10.72
N ASP A 167 22.28 -7.80 -11.91
CA ASP A 167 23.68 -7.89 -12.33
C ASP A 167 24.61 -6.93 -11.57
N ILE A 168 24.06 -5.87 -10.98
CA ILE A 168 24.80 -4.90 -10.15
C ILE A 168 24.47 -5.01 -8.66
N ALA A 169 23.69 -6.03 -8.27
CA ALA A 169 23.25 -6.20 -6.90
C ALA A 169 24.43 -6.55 -5.98
N ASP A 170 24.56 -5.80 -4.90
CA ASP A 170 25.48 -6.05 -3.79
C ASP A 170 24.68 -6.30 -2.49
N GLU A 171 25.36 -6.46 -1.36
CA GLU A 171 24.72 -6.73 -0.06
C GLU A 171 23.73 -5.65 0.40
N LEU A 172 23.82 -4.43 -0.15
CA LEU A 172 22.92 -3.31 0.17
C LEU A 172 21.79 -3.14 -0.85
N ALA A 173 21.72 -4.01 -1.86
CA ALA A 173 20.75 -3.92 -2.96
C ALA A 173 19.41 -4.62 -2.67
N TYR A 174 19.08 -4.86 -1.40
CA TYR A 174 17.84 -5.53 -1.00
C TYR A 174 17.07 -4.70 0.03
N SER A 175 15.79 -4.44 -0.27
CA SER A 175 14.87 -3.73 0.61
C SER A 175 13.57 -4.48 0.85
N GLN A 176 12.97 -4.21 2.00
CA GLN A 176 11.60 -4.62 2.30
C GLN A 176 10.63 -4.01 1.27
N HIS A 177 10.89 -2.79 0.80
CA HIS A 177 10.05 -2.07 -0.17
C HIS A 177 9.86 -2.85 -1.47
N CYS A 178 10.95 -3.33 -2.08
CA CYS A 178 10.87 -4.10 -3.32
C CYS A 178 10.17 -5.46 -3.13
N GLN A 179 10.27 -6.07 -1.94
CA GLN A 179 9.53 -7.30 -1.64
C GLN A 179 8.04 -7.00 -1.46
N VAL A 180 7.69 -5.96 -0.70
CA VAL A 180 6.33 -5.51 -0.46
C VAL A 180 5.63 -5.19 -1.76
N PHE A 181 6.20 -4.33 -2.60
CA PHE A 181 5.60 -4.01 -3.90
C PHE A 181 5.70 -5.17 -4.90
N GLY A 182 6.69 -6.05 -4.76
CA GLY A 182 6.75 -7.30 -5.51
C GLY A 182 5.54 -8.21 -5.23
N VAL A 183 5.07 -8.26 -3.97
CA VAL A 183 3.83 -8.96 -3.60
C VAL A 183 2.60 -8.23 -4.14
N LEU A 184 2.48 -6.92 -3.87
CA LEU A 184 1.31 -6.12 -4.25
C LEU A 184 1.03 -6.14 -5.76
N THR A 185 2.09 -6.07 -6.58
CA THR A 185 1.97 -6.12 -8.05
C THR A 185 1.74 -7.53 -8.60
N GLY A 186 1.92 -8.57 -7.78
CA GLY A 186 1.98 -9.96 -8.22
C GLY A 186 3.29 -10.35 -8.90
N THR A 187 4.32 -9.49 -8.91
CA THR A 187 5.67 -9.82 -9.40
C THR A 187 6.22 -11.07 -8.71
N ILE A 188 6.03 -11.17 -7.39
CA ILE A 188 6.31 -12.38 -6.61
C ILE A 188 5.08 -13.28 -6.67
N GLU A 189 5.28 -14.51 -7.16
CA GLU A 189 4.23 -15.52 -7.31
C GLU A 189 3.58 -15.87 -5.96
N PRO A 190 2.25 -16.10 -5.90
CA PRO A 190 1.50 -16.35 -4.67
C PRO A 190 2.16 -17.37 -3.72
N LEU A 191 2.65 -18.49 -4.26
CA LEU A 191 3.28 -19.57 -3.47
C LEU A 191 4.60 -19.15 -2.78
N LYS A 192 5.24 -18.06 -3.22
CA LYS A 192 6.51 -17.56 -2.67
C LYS A 192 6.34 -16.38 -1.73
N GLN A 193 5.19 -15.70 -1.76
CA GLN A 193 4.98 -14.42 -1.05
C GLN A 193 5.23 -14.54 0.45
N ALA A 194 4.63 -15.53 1.10
CA ALA A 194 4.79 -15.75 2.53
C ALA A 194 6.26 -15.96 2.92
N THR A 195 6.99 -16.80 2.18
CA THR A 195 8.41 -17.10 2.43
C THR A 195 9.28 -15.87 2.22
N VAL A 196 9.06 -15.10 1.15
CA VAL A 196 9.83 -13.90 0.85
C VAL A 196 9.62 -12.84 1.93
N LEU A 197 8.37 -12.57 2.32
CA LEU A 197 8.05 -11.59 3.35
C LEU A 197 8.64 -11.99 4.72
N ARG A 198 8.51 -13.27 5.13
CA ARG A 198 9.11 -13.77 6.37
C ARG A 198 10.63 -13.56 6.42
N ARG A 199 11.32 -13.82 5.30
CA ARG A 199 12.78 -13.63 5.23
C ARG A 199 13.15 -12.15 5.23
N ALA A 200 12.48 -11.31 4.45
CA ALA A 200 12.78 -9.88 4.34
C ALA A 200 12.53 -9.12 5.66
N PHE A 201 11.53 -9.54 6.45
CA PHE A 201 11.16 -8.93 7.72
C PHE A 201 11.77 -9.59 8.96
N ALA A 202 12.59 -10.64 8.81
CA ALA A 202 13.33 -11.21 9.92
C ALA A 202 14.28 -10.17 10.58
N GLN A 203 14.52 -10.29 11.89
CA GLN A 203 15.25 -9.31 12.70
C GLN A 203 16.64 -8.94 12.12
N ASP A 204 17.34 -9.93 11.58
CA ASP A 204 18.70 -9.82 11.02
C ASP A 204 18.74 -10.10 9.52
N SER A 205 17.67 -9.75 8.79
CA SER A 205 17.58 -10.03 7.34
C SER A 205 18.65 -9.34 6.50
N GLY A 206 19.20 -8.22 6.99
CA GLY A 206 20.08 -7.33 6.22
C GLY A 206 19.34 -6.42 5.25
N PHE A 207 18.00 -6.52 5.15
CA PHE A 207 17.21 -5.72 4.21
C PHE A 207 17.05 -4.29 4.73
N SER A 208 17.11 -3.34 3.80
CA SER A 208 16.69 -1.96 4.04
C SER A 208 15.23 -1.94 4.51
N LYS A 209 14.97 -1.36 5.68
CA LYS A 209 13.68 -1.47 6.39
C LYS A 209 12.68 -0.40 5.97
N CYS A 210 11.40 -0.75 5.93
CA CYS A 210 10.32 0.21 5.74
C CYS A 210 10.19 1.16 6.94
N SER A 211 10.17 2.47 6.69
CA SER A 211 9.72 3.48 7.65
C SER A 211 8.21 3.41 7.86
N TYR A 212 7.66 4.24 8.75
CA TYR A 212 6.26 4.19 9.18
C TYR A 212 5.26 4.29 8.02
N VAL A 213 5.50 5.16 7.03
CA VAL A 213 4.59 5.29 5.89
C VAL A 213 4.57 4.02 5.03
N MET A 214 5.70 3.34 4.89
CA MET A 214 5.81 2.10 4.11
C MET A 214 5.31 0.87 4.87
N GLN A 215 5.18 0.94 6.20
CA GLN A 215 4.53 -0.12 6.96
C GLN A 215 3.05 -0.31 6.56
N PHE A 216 2.36 0.75 6.12
CA PHE A 216 1.02 0.61 5.55
C PHE A 216 1.01 -0.39 4.39
N TYR A 217 1.92 -0.22 3.42
CA TYR A 217 2.03 -1.11 2.27
C TYR A 217 2.54 -2.50 2.67
N ALA A 218 3.43 -2.59 3.66
CA ALA A 218 3.86 -3.88 4.20
C ALA A 218 2.69 -4.70 4.77
N LEU A 219 1.80 -4.05 5.53
CA LEU A 219 0.58 -4.65 6.06
C LEU A 219 -0.38 -5.09 4.95
N ARG A 220 -0.55 -4.31 3.88
CA ARG A 220 -1.29 -4.74 2.68
C ARG A 220 -0.67 -6.01 2.07
N ALA A 221 0.65 -6.06 1.96
CA ALA A 221 1.36 -7.22 1.41
C ALA A 221 1.25 -8.46 2.31
N PHE A 222 1.29 -8.30 3.64
CA PHE A 222 1.06 -9.39 4.57
C PHE A 222 -0.37 -9.94 4.46
N ALA A 223 -1.37 -9.05 4.36
CA ALA A 223 -2.77 -9.45 4.18
C ALA A 223 -2.94 -10.24 2.87
N MET A 224 -2.31 -9.78 1.78
CA MET A 224 -2.33 -10.47 0.48
C MET A 224 -1.60 -11.83 0.51
N ALA A 225 -0.55 -11.96 1.32
CA ALA A 225 0.18 -13.21 1.49
C ALA A 225 -0.53 -14.23 2.42
N GLY A 226 -1.63 -13.83 3.06
CA GLY A 226 -2.51 -14.68 3.87
C GLY A 226 -2.51 -14.33 5.37
N ASP A 227 -3.60 -14.69 6.07
CA ASP A 227 -3.82 -14.27 7.45
C ASP A 227 -2.71 -14.74 8.40
N GLY A 228 -2.17 -15.94 8.19
CA GLY A 228 -1.06 -16.44 9.00
C GLY A 228 0.18 -15.54 8.93
N VAL A 229 0.52 -15.02 7.75
CA VAL A 229 1.66 -14.11 7.59
C VAL A 229 1.38 -12.78 8.28
N TYR A 230 0.17 -12.25 8.11
CA TYR A 230 -0.25 -11.01 8.77
C TYR A 230 -0.19 -11.12 10.29
N GLU A 231 -0.73 -12.20 10.85
CA GLU A 231 -0.78 -12.44 12.31
C GLU A 231 0.61 -12.67 12.90
N GLU A 232 1.50 -13.40 12.21
CA GLU A 232 2.90 -13.56 12.60
C GLU A 232 3.62 -12.22 12.69
N MET A 233 3.40 -11.33 11.72
CA MET A 233 4.05 -10.01 11.66
C MET A 233 3.45 -8.98 12.63
N TRP A 234 2.21 -9.20 13.08
CA TRP A 234 1.42 -8.25 13.87
C TRP A 234 2.19 -7.66 15.04
N SER A 235 2.81 -8.51 15.87
CA SER A 235 3.51 -8.02 17.07
C SER A 235 4.72 -7.17 16.70
N GLN A 236 5.48 -7.56 15.68
CA GLN A 236 6.70 -6.87 15.27
C GLN A 236 6.39 -5.50 14.65
N VAL A 237 5.38 -5.43 13.77
CA VAL A 237 4.98 -4.19 13.09
C VAL A 237 4.71 -3.07 14.09
N TRP A 238 4.08 -3.36 15.24
CA TRP A 238 3.72 -2.32 16.20
C TRP A 238 4.86 -1.82 17.09
N ASN A 239 6.06 -2.40 16.99
CA ASN A 239 7.19 -2.04 17.85
C ASN A 239 7.58 -0.54 17.77
N PRO A 240 7.56 0.13 16.60
CA PRO A 240 7.81 1.56 16.53
C PRO A 240 6.76 2.39 17.28
N TRP A 241 5.47 2.16 17.04
CA TRP A 241 4.38 2.85 17.75
C TRP A 241 4.42 2.62 19.26
N ARG A 242 4.70 1.39 19.71
CA ARG A 242 4.88 1.10 21.14
C ARG A 242 6.06 1.86 21.74
N ARG A 243 7.12 2.11 20.97
CA ARG A 243 8.27 2.91 21.41
C ARG A 243 7.89 4.39 21.54
N MET A 244 7.17 4.94 20.56
CA MET A 244 6.65 6.32 20.63
C MET A 244 5.81 6.52 21.90
N LEU A 245 4.91 5.58 22.21
CA LEU A 245 4.09 5.62 23.44
C LEU A 245 4.95 5.56 24.72
N ARG A 246 5.99 4.70 24.76
CA ARG A 246 6.93 4.66 25.90
C ARG A 246 7.73 5.95 26.06
N ASN A 247 7.94 6.67 24.97
CA ASN A 247 8.58 7.99 24.96
C ASN A 247 7.59 9.12 25.28
N ASN A 248 6.36 8.81 25.68
CA ASN A 248 5.27 9.75 26.00
C ASN A 248 4.79 10.59 24.81
N LEU A 249 5.02 10.15 23.58
CA LEU A 249 4.41 10.80 22.43
C LEU A 249 2.90 10.57 22.44
N THR A 250 2.16 11.62 22.08
CA THR A 250 0.70 11.61 21.94
C THR A 250 0.25 11.68 20.48
N THR A 251 1.22 11.72 19.56
CA THR A 251 1.08 11.74 18.10
C THR A 251 2.14 10.82 17.47
N TRP A 252 2.12 10.66 16.15
CA TRP A 252 3.02 9.74 15.44
C TRP A 252 4.21 10.48 14.82
N GLU A 253 5.41 9.94 14.99
CA GLU A 253 6.63 10.51 14.40
C GLU A 253 6.62 10.40 12.87
N GLU A 254 7.46 11.21 12.21
CA GLU A 254 7.72 11.12 10.78
C GLU A 254 8.49 9.83 10.43
N ASP A 255 9.60 9.56 11.10
CA ASP A 255 10.47 8.41 10.85
C ASP A 255 11.41 8.15 12.02
N ASP A 256 11.96 6.95 12.12
CA ASP A 256 12.90 6.57 13.18
C ASP A 256 14.36 6.98 12.91
N VAL A 257 14.68 7.53 11.73
CA VAL A 257 16.04 7.87 11.30
C VAL A 257 16.41 9.32 11.66
N ARG A 258 15.55 10.27 11.31
CA ARG A 258 15.74 11.71 11.53
C ARG A 258 15.04 12.21 12.77
N GLN A 259 13.91 11.60 13.16
CA GLN A 259 13.08 11.99 14.32
C GLN A 259 12.84 13.51 14.39
N ARG A 260 12.57 14.14 13.24
CA ARG A 260 12.45 15.61 13.16
C ARG A 260 11.07 16.10 13.60
N SER A 261 10.03 15.32 13.33
CA SER A 261 8.64 15.64 13.67
C SER A 261 8.01 14.51 14.48
N ASP A 262 7.48 14.85 15.64
CA ASP A 262 6.74 13.93 16.52
C ASP A 262 5.24 13.87 16.16
N CYS A 263 4.81 14.64 15.15
CA CYS A 263 3.43 14.71 14.69
C CYS A 263 3.36 14.76 13.16
N HIS A 264 3.25 13.58 12.55
CA HIS A 264 3.18 13.41 11.10
C HIS A 264 2.10 12.38 10.73
N ALA A 265 1.08 12.83 9.99
CA ALA A 265 -0.12 12.04 9.74
C ALA A 265 0.14 10.73 8.96
N TRP A 266 1.22 10.64 8.18
CA TRP A 266 1.57 9.40 7.47
C TRP A 266 1.93 8.23 8.40
N GLY A 267 2.14 8.50 9.70
CA GLY A 267 2.40 7.50 10.74
C GLY A 267 1.10 6.97 11.34
N SER A 268 -0.06 7.48 10.92
CA SER A 268 -1.40 7.10 11.40
C SER A 268 -1.89 5.76 10.86
N VAL A 269 -0.98 4.88 10.44
CA VAL A 269 -1.26 3.51 9.99
C VAL A 269 -2.21 2.77 10.95
N PRO A 270 -2.06 2.83 12.30
CA PRO A 270 -2.97 2.14 13.20
C PRO A 270 -4.46 2.44 12.96
N ILE A 271 -4.82 3.67 12.59
CA ILE A 271 -6.23 4.07 12.39
C ILE A 271 -6.87 3.21 11.30
N TYR A 272 -6.17 3.05 10.17
CA TYR A 272 -6.63 2.22 9.08
C TYR A 272 -6.63 0.74 9.48
N GLU A 273 -5.53 0.23 10.04
CA GLU A 273 -5.38 -1.20 10.33
C GLU A 273 -6.43 -1.72 11.32
N PHE A 274 -6.72 -0.97 12.39
CA PHE A 274 -7.71 -1.41 13.37
C PHE A 274 -9.14 -1.41 12.80
N CYS A 275 -9.47 -0.46 11.92
CA CYS A 275 -10.80 -0.37 11.32
C CYS A 275 -11.01 -1.40 10.19
N THR A 276 -10.02 -1.53 9.31
CA THR A 276 -10.18 -2.28 8.06
C THR A 276 -9.71 -3.73 8.17
N GLU A 277 -8.56 -3.98 8.81
CA GLU A 277 -8.02 -5.34 8.91
C GLU A 277 -8.42 -6.04 10.20
N VAL A 278 -8.32 -5.37 11.35
CA VAL A 278 -8.63 -6.02 12.63
C VAL A 278 -10.13 -6.17 12.81
N ALA A 279 -10.89 -5.07 12.75
CA ALA A 279 -12.34 -5.12 12.78
C ALA A 279 -12.93 -5.75 11.50
N GLY A 280 -12.13 -5.84 10.43
CA GLY A 280 -12.48 -6.57 9.22
C GLY A 280 -13.45 -5.84 8.29
N VAL A 281 -13.58 -4.52 8.39
CA VAL A 281 -14.53 -3.75 7.58
C VAL A 281 -13.83 -3.26 6.31
N GLN A 282 -13.90 -4.04 5.22
CA GLN A 282 -13.18 -3.79 3.98
C GLN A 282 -14.12 -3.41 2.82
N PRO A 283 -14.21 -2.13 2.42
CA PRO A 283 -14.97 -1.74 1.25
C PRO A 283 -14.38 -2.34 -0.03
N ILE A 284 -15.23 -3.00 -0.82
CA ILE A 284 -14.86 -3.61 -2.12
C ILE A 284 -15.75 -3.13 -3.28
N GLY A 285 -16.75 -2.30 -2.99
CA GLY A 285 -17.60 -1.62 -3.98
C GLY A 285 -17.58 -0.11 -3.80
N ALA A 286 -17.71 0.62 -4.90
CA ALA A 286 -17.66 2.09 -4.92
C ALA A 286 -18.76 2.70 -4.02
N GLY A 287 -18.41 3.76 -3.29
CA GLY A 287 -19.31 4.37 -2.30
C GLY A 287 -19.58 3.46 -1.09
N CYS A 288 -18.67 2.53 -0.81
CA CYS A 288 -18.88 1.46 0.18
C CYS A 288 -20.18 0.65 -0.07
N SER A 289 -20.60 0.50 -1.33
CA SER A 289 -21.84 -0.21 -1.69
C SER A 289 -21.77 -1.73 -1.44
N LYS A 290 -20.55 -2.25 -1.34
CA LYS A 290 -20.24 -3.66 -1.10
C LYS A 290 -19.08 -3.77 -0.12
N LEU A 291 -19.22 -4.66 0.86
CA LEU A 291 -18.29 -4.88 1.96
C LEU A 291 -17.81 -6.33 1.97
N LEU A 292 -16.50 -6.53 2.09
CA LEU A 292 -15.92 -7.77 2.59
C LEU A 292 -15.73 -7.63 4.10
N PHE A 293 -16.43 -8.47 4.86
CA PHE A 293 -16.30 -8.58 6.30
C PHE A 293 -15.32 -9.69 6.68
N ALA A 294 -14.08 -9.31 6.97
CA ALA A 294 -12.98 -10.24 7.24
C ALA A 294 -12.24 -9.91 8.55
N PRO A 295 -12.86 -10.16 9.72
CA PRO A 295 -12.26 -9.80 11.01
C PRO A 295 -11.12 -10.76 11.41
N ARG A 296 -10.02 -10.20 11.93
CA ARG A 296 -8.87 -10.97 12.41
C ARG A 296 -9.02 -11.33 13.88
N LEU A 297 -9.81 -12.37 14.14
CA LEU A 297 -10.30 -12.73 15.48
C LEU A 297 -9.21 -13.19 16.47
N THR A 298 -8.06 -13.64 15.99
CA THR A 298 -6.96 -14.13 16.85
C THR A 298 -6.13 -12.99 17.45
N LEU A 299 -6.21 -11.78 16.89
CA LEU A 299 -5.41 -10.63 17.31
C LEU A 299 -5.92 -9.96 18.59
N SER A 300 -7.16 -10.25 19.01
CA SER A 300 -7.72 -9.74 20.25
C SER A 300 -8.85 -10.62 20.79
N LYS A 301 -8.96 -10.71 22.12
CA LYS A 301 -10.04 -11.45 22.80
C LYS A 301 -11.43 -10.84 22.60
N SER A 302 -11.49 -9.56 22.28
CA SER A 302 -12.74 -8.83 22.08
C SER A 302 -12.48 -7.53 21.35
N ILE A 303 -13.46 -7.08 20.58
CA ILE A 303 -13.51 -5.73 20.04
C ILE A 303 -14.86 -5.08 20.31
N LYS A 304 -14.85 -3.75 20.30
CA LYS A 304 -16.00 -2.92 19.98
C LYS A 304 -15.52 -1.78 19.08
N ALA A 305 -15.92 -1.77 17.83
CA ALA A 305 -15.49 -0.79 16.84
C ALA A 305 -16.70 -0.16 16.15
N ASN A 306 -16.63 1.16 15.94
CA ASN A 306 -17.56 1.92 15.13
C ASN A 306 -16.77 2.52 13.97
N VAL A 307 -17.01 2.06 12.75
CA VAL A 307 -16.26 2.41 11.54
C VAL A 307 -17.18 3.15 10.58
N ALA A 308 -16.85 4.40 10.27
CA ALA A 308 -17.59 5.18 9.28
C ALA A 308 -17.36 4.58 7.88
N LEU A 309 -18.46 4.41 7.12
CA LEU A 309 -18.45 3.85 5.78
C LEU A 309 -19.11 4.82 4.79
N GLY A 310 -18.30 5.29 3.85
CA GLY A 310 -18.71 6.26 2.84
C GLY A 310 -19.29 7.54 3.43
N ASN A 311 -20.39 8.02 2.85
CA ASN A 311 -20.99 9.30 3.23
C ASN A 311 -21.98 9.20 4.40
N ASP A 312 -22.62 8.05 4.59
CA ASP A 312 -23.87 7.97 5.36
C ASP A 312 -24.14 6.59 5.99
N ASN A 313 -23.10 5.77 6.19
CA ASN A 313 -23.23 4.47 6.84
C ASN A 313 -22.22 4.30 7.99
N LEU A 314 -22.57 3.49 8.97
CA LEU A 314 -21.75 3.16 10.13
C LEU A 314 -21.75 1.66 10.30
N ALA A 315 -20.56 1.05 10.32
CA ALA A 315 -20.38 -0.34 10.72
C ALA A 315 -20.06 -0.40 12.22
N ILE A 316 -20.86 -1.16 12.95
CA ILE A 316 -20.66 -1.47 14.37
C ILE A 316 -20.25 -2.94 14.44
N VAL A 317 -19.01 -3.18 14.83
CA VAL A 317 -18.43 -4.52 14.95
C VAL A 317 -18.18 -4.83 16.42
N SER A 318 -18.57 -6.03 16.85
CA SER A 318 -18.22 -6.52 18.18
C SER A 318 -18.01 -8.03 18.18
N TRP A 319 -17.08 -8.49 19.03
CA TRP A 319 -16.94 -9.90 19.36
C TRP A 319 -16.38 -10.07 20.76
N HIS A 320 -16.55 -11.26 21.30
CA HIS A 320 -15.90 -11.73 22.52
C HIS A 320 -15.58 -13.22 22.39
N THR A 321 -14.40 -13.62 22.85
CA THR A 321 -14.01 -15.02 22.97
C THR A 321 -14.54 -15.62 24.27
N ASN A 322 -15.46 -16.59 24.16
CA ASN A 322 -16.02 -17.33 25.29
C ASN A 322 -14.98 -18.23 25.96
N GLU A 323 -15.27 -18.69 27.18
CA GLU A 323 -14.38 -19.58 27.95
C GLU A 323 -14.07 -20.90 27.22
N ASP A 324 -15.01 -21.40 26.41
CA ASP A 324 -14.83 -22.62 25.61
C ASP A 324 -14.07 -22.40 24.29
N GLY A 325 -13.58 -21.17 24.07
CA GLY A 325 -12.84 -20.73 22.89
C GLY A 325 -13.72 -20.34 21.70
N SER A 326 -15.05 -20.49 21.77
CA SER A 326 -15.95 -20.01 20.71
C SER A 326 -15.99 -18.49 20.65
N ILE A 327 -16.16 -17.94 19.46
CA ILE A 327 -16.23 -16.50 19.20
C ILE A 327 -17.51 -16.21 18.43
N GLN A 328 -18.39 -15.42 19.03
CA GLN A 328 -19.52 -14.84 18.31
C GLN A 328 -19.14 -13.43 17.83
N VAL A 329 -19.31 -13.20 16.54
CA VAL A 329 -18.99 -11.93 15.87
C VAL A 329 -20.28 -11.30 15.37
N ASP A 330 -20.52 -10.04 15.72
CA ASP A 330 -21.69 -9.25 15.32
C ASP A 330 -21.22 -8.06 14.47
N LEU A 331 -21.76 -7.96 13.26
CA LEU A 331 -21.65 -6.80 12.38
C LEU A 331 -23.04 -6.19 12.21
N ARG A 332 -23.20 -4.93 12.59
CA ARG A 332 -24.39 -4.12 12.28
C ARG A 332 -24.01 -2.94 11.41
N LEU A 333 -24.93 -2.58 10.54
CA LEU A 333 -24.80 -1.46 9.62
C LEU A 333 -26.03 -0.58 9.79
N ASP A 334 -25.85 0.74 9.85
CA ASP A 334 -26.98 1.67 9.87
C ASP A 334 -27.82 1.56 8.59
N ARG A 335 -27.19 1.19 7.46
CA ARG A 335 -27.83 0.95 6.17
C ARG A 335 -27.43 -0.39 5.58
N ALA A 336 -28.40 -1.09 5.01
CA ALA A 336 -28.17 -2.35 4.33
C ALA A 336 -27.35 -2.14 3.05
N ILE A 337 -26.30 -2.94 2.88
CA ILE A 337 -25.42 -2.98 1.70
C ILE A 337 -25.11 -4.43 1.35
N GLU A 338 -24.49 -4.68 0.20
CA GLU A 338 -24.04 -6.02 -0.16
C GLU A 338 -22.87 -6.44 0.75
N VAL A 339 -22.98 -7.59 1.40
CA VAL A 339 -21.96 -8.11 2.33
C VAL A 339 -21.50 -9.50 1.91
N GLN A 340 -20.18 -9.66 1.88
CA GLN A 340 -19.48 -10.93 1.85
C GLN A 340 -18.73 -11.10 3.15
N SER A 341 -18.45 -12.32 3.58
CA SER A 341 -17.56 -12.57 4.71
C SER A 341 -16.46 -13.56 4.38
N GLN A 342 -15.33 -13.41 5.06
CA GLN A 342 -14.23 -14.37 5.04
C GLN A 342 -13.61 -14.44 6.44
N ILE A 343 -13.59 -15.62 7.06
CA ILE A 343 -12.98 -15.80 8.39
C ILE A 343 -11.87 -16.85 8.27
N ALA A 344 -10.71 -16.60 8.89
CA ALA A 344 -9.64 -17.58 9.09
C ALA A 344 -9.16 -18.31 7.81
N ASN A 345 -9.02 -17.58 6.69
CA ASN A 345 -8.70 -18.12 5.36
C ASN A 345 -9.71 -19.15 4.79
N GLU A 346 -10.95 -19.16 5.27
CA GLU A 346 -12.04 -19.90 4.61
C GLU A 346 -12.44 -19.25 3.28
N ASP A 347 -13.28 -19.94 2.51
CA ASP A 347 -13.84 -19.42 1.27
C ASP A 347 -14.73 -18.19 1.55
N VAL A 348 -14.79 -17.29 0.57
CA VAL A 348 -15.69 -16.12 0.65
C VAL A 348 -17.14 -16.58 0.59
N ILE A 349 -17.95 -16.12 1.56
CA ILE A 349 -19.38 -16.40 1.64
C ILE A 349 -20.17 -15.15 1.25
N GLU A 350 -21.06 -15.29 0.27
CA GLU A 350 -22.01 -14.24 -0.15
C GLU A 350 -23.23 -14.22 0.77
N HIS A 351 -23.52 -13.08 1.39
CA HIS A 351 -24.73 -12.92 2.21
C HIS A 351 -25.81 -12.04 1.54
N GLY A 352 -25.48 -11.39 0.43
CA GLY A 352 -26.37 -10.46 -0.26
C GLY A 352 -26.53 -9.14 0.49
N VAL A 353 -27.67 -8.48 0.31
CA VAL A 353 -27.94 -7.17 0.91
C VAL A 353 -28.49 -7.34 2.33
N LEU A 354 -27.74 -6.90 3.34
CA LEU A 354 -28.14 -6.98 4.75
C LEU A 354 -27.59 -5.80 5.56
N ASN A 355 -28.15 -5.61 6.75
CA ASN A 355 -27.67 -4.63 7.74
C ASN A 355 -27.25 -5.27 9.07
N HIS A 356 -27.38 -6.59 9.20
CA HIS A 356 -26.97 -7.32 10.39
C HIS A 356 -26.47 -8.70 9.99
N LEU A 357 -25.28 -9.07 10.47
CA LEU A 357 -24.67 -10.36 10.26
C LEU A 357 -24.11 -10.86 11.60
N VAL A 358 -24.41 -12.12 11.93
CA VAL A 358 -23.84 -12.81 13.10
C VAL A 358 -23.10 -14.04 12.61
N LEU A 359 -21.82 -14.14 12.95
CA LEU A 359 -20.96 -15.28 12.62
C LEU A 359 -20.54 -15.99 13.91
N GLN A 360 -20.43 -17.31 13.83
CA GLN A 360 -19.92 -18.16 14.91
C GLN A 360 -18.62 -18.79 14.44
N TYR A 361 -17.54 -18.56 15.18
CA TYR A 361 -16.23 -19.09 14.87
C TYR A 361 -15.72 -19.91 16.04
N ARG A 362 -15.10 -21.06 15.74
CA ARG A 362 -14.41 -21.87 16.73
C ARG A 362 -13.00 -22.13 16.20
N PRO A 363 -11.95 -21.56 16.80
CA PRO A 363 -10.58 -21.82 16.38
C PRO A 363 -10.31 -23.32 16.41
N THR A 364 -9.80 -23.88 15.30
CA THR A 364 -9.22 -25.22 15.31
C THR A 364 -7.96 -25.18 16.17
N ARG A 365 -7.88 -26.08 17.16
CA ARG A 365 -6.77 -26.18 18.12
C ARG A 365 -5.42 -26.38 17.46
#